data_AF-A0A556QXI3-F1
#
_entry.id   AF-A0A556QXI3-F1
#
_cell.length_a   1.000
_cell.length_b   1.000
_cell.length_c   1.000
_cell.angle_alpha   90.00
_cell.angle_beta   90.00
_cell.angle_gamma   90.00
#
_symmetry.space_group_name_H-M   'P 1'
#
loop_
_entity.id
_entity.type
_entity.pdbx_description
1 polymer ?
#
loop_
_entity_poly.entity_id
_entity_poly.type
_entity_poly.pdbx_seq_one_letter_code
_entity_poly.pdbx_strand_id
1 'polypeptide(L)'
;MFDFIETGRNIQILYRYAQREILASDFFELTAEGYQQLSAIEQTQKWYMLNPEKLNKNYIEEGSYFIVNEREKAILLIAVKFINFASENLPTDSSFLERLLYAKHCIPDFFSSTSEKIESNNCRIIQLYPYCNNPLDQSDDKN
;
A
#
# COMPACT_ATOMS: atom_id res chain seq x y z
N MET A 1 -13.08 15.45 0.93
CA MET A 1 -12.19 15.84 -0.20
C MET A 1 -10.81 15.21 -0.05
N PHE A 2 -10.18 15.27 1.13
CA PHE A 2 -8.95 14.52 1.44
C PHE A 2 -9.12 12.99 1.28
N ASP A 3 -10.23 12.40 1.72
CA ASP A 3 -10.48 10.95 1.58
C ASP A 3 -10.54 10.46 0.13
N PHE A 4 -11.03 11.30 -0.79
CA PHE A 4 -11.11 10.95 -2.22
C PHE A 4 -9.73 11.00 -2.90
N ILE A 5 -8.90 11.97 -2.51
CA ILE A 5 -7.52 12.12 -2.98
C ILE A 5 -6.67 10.94 -2.49
N GLU A 6 -6.80 10.59 -1.20
CA GLU A 6 -6.12 9.43 -0.63
C GLU A 6 -6.60 8.13 -1.31
N THR A 7 -7.91 7.93 -1.43
CA THR A 7 -8.47 6.74 -2.12
C THR A 7 -7.96 6.62 -3.56
N GLY A 8 -7.89 7.74 -4.30
CA GLY A 8 -7.36 7.80 -5.66
C GLY A 8 -5.92 7.30 -5.79
N ARG A 9 -5.03 7.79 -4.93
CA ARG A 9 -3.62 7.34 -4.88
C ARG A 9 -3.50 5.85 -4.55
N ASN A 10 -4.31 5.35 -3.62
CA ASN A 10 -4.25 3.95 -3.22
C ASN A 10 -4.76 3.00 -4.30
N ILE A 11 -5.73 3.42 -5.11
CA ILE A 11 -6.19 2.68 -6.29
C ILE A 11 -5.08 2.60 -7.35
N GLN A 12 -4.31 3.68 -7.53
CA GLN A 12 -3.16 3.63 -8.43
C GLN A 12 -2.03 2.74 -7.93
N ILE A 13 -1.78 2.73 -6.62
CA ILE A 13 -0.84 1.79 -5.99
C ILE A 13 -1.30 0.35 -6.26
N LEU A 14 -2.57 0.04 -5.98
CA LEU A 14 -3.15 -1.27 -6.27
C LEU A 14 -3.03 -1.62 -7.75
N TYR A 15 -3.24 -0.66 -8.66
CA TYR A 15 -3.06 -0.87 -10.10
C TYR A 15 -1.63 -1.20 -10.51
N ARG A 16 -0.63 -0.65 -9.81
CA ARG A 16 0.77 -0.98 -10.05
C ARG A 16 1.12 -2.37 -9.54
N TYR A 17 0.65 -2.75 -8.34
CA TYR A 17 1.20 -3.91 -7.63
C TYR A 17 0.27 -5.13 -7.56
N ALA A 18 -1.05 -4.98 -7.61
CA ALA A 18 -1.98 -6.07 -7.42
C ALA A 18 -2.35 -6.76 -8.76
N GLN A 19 -2.33 -8.09 -8.77
CA GLN A 19 -2.86 -8.93 -9.84
C GLN A 19 -4.25 -9.48 -9.52
N ARG A 20 -4.54 -9.72 -8.24
CA ARG A 20 -5.78 -10.31 -7.75
C ARG A 20 -6.35 -9.46 -6.61
N GLU A 21 -7.62 -9.70 -6.29
CA GLU A 21 -8.26 -9.04 -5.16
C GLU A 21 -7.50 -9.34 -3.86
N ILE A 22 -7.23 -8.28 -3.10
CA ILE A 22 -6.55 -8.35 -1.81
C ILE A 22 -7.60 -8.35 -0.69
N LEU A 23 -7.53 -9.35 0.17
CA LEU A 23 -8.40 -9.53 1.33
C LEU A 23 -7.63 -9.29 2.62
N ALA A 24 -8.35 -9.09 3.73
CA ALA A 24 -7.72 -8.93 5.04
C ALA A 24 -6.86 -10.12 5.46
N SER A 25 -7.21 -11.33 5.01
CA SER A 25 -6.46 -12.57 5.24
C SER A 25 -5.17 -12.69 4.43
N ASP A 26 -4.97 -11.84 3.42
CA ASP A 26 -3.75 -11.83 2.62
C ASP A 26 -2.61 -11.05 3.30
N PHE A 27 -2.83 -10.48 4.48
CA PHE A 27 -1.82 -9.75 5.25
C PHE A 27 -1.29 -10.62 6.38
N PHE A 28 -0.06 -11.09 6.23
CA PHE A 28 0.65 -11.87 7.24
C PHE A 28 1.48 -10.96 8.13
N GLU A 29 1.55 -11.22 9.43
CA GLU A 29 2.44 -10.46 10.30
C GLU A 29 3.91 -10.67 9.89
N LEU A 30 4.69 -9.59 9.91
CA LEU A 30 6.11 -9.67 9.56
C LEU A 30 6.87 -10.54 10.57
N THR A 31 7.77 -11.41 10.09
CA THR A 31 8.55 -12.29 10.97
C THR A 31 9.63 -11.52 11.72
N ALA A 32 10.16 -12.11 12.80
CA ALA A 32 11.23 -11.51 13.59
C ALA A 32 12.48 -11.17 12.74
N GLU A 33 12.84 -12.03 11.79
CA GLU A 33 13.94 -11.79 10.85
C GLU A 33 13.65 -10.59 9.94
N GLY A 34 12.40 -10.42 9.52
CA GLY A 34 11.96 -9.25 8.74
C GLY A 34 12.11 -7.94 9.53
N TYR A 35 11.76 -7.95 10.82
CA TYR A 35 11.94 -6.78 11.69
C TYR A 35 13.41 -6.38 11.88
N GLN A 36 14.34 -7.34 11.93
CA GLN A 36 15.77 -7.06 12.07
C GLN A 36 16.36 -6.28 10.89
N GLN A 37 15.72 -6.34 9.72
CA GLN A 37 16.13 -5.62 8.52
C GLN A 37 15.60 -4.18 8.48
N LEU A 38 14.63 -3.84 9.33
CA LEU A 38 14.06 -2.50 9.44
C LEU A 38 14.95 -1.59 10.27
N SER A 39 14.84 -0.28 10.04
CA SER A 39 15.49 0.72 10.90
C SER A 39 14.91 0.66 12.32
N ALA A 40 15.67 1.13 13.32
CA ALA A 40 15.24 1.11 14.73
C ALA A 40 13.91 1.84 14.97
N ILE A 41 13.61 2.88 14.18
CA ILE A 41 12.34 3.61 14.26
C ILE A 41 11.20 2.76 13.74
N GLU A 42 11.38 2.08 12.61
CA GLU A 42 10.36 1.24 11.98
C GLU A 42 10.05 -0.01 12.82
N GLN A 43 11.03 -0.54 13.55
CA GLN A 43 10.84 -1.68 14.47
C GLN A 43 9.81 -1.41 15.59
N THR A 44 9.45 -0.14 15.85
CA THR A 44 8.45 0.23 16.87
C THR A 44 7.00 0.04 16.43
N GLN A 45 6.78 -0.27 15.15
CA GLN A 45 5.45 -0.32 14.53
C GLN A 45 5.05 -1.73 14.16
N LYS A 46 3.75 -1.97 13.99
CA LYS A 46 3.24 -3.25 13.50
C LYS A 46 3.27 -3.29 11.98
N TRP A 47 4.00 -4.26 11.43
CA TRP A 47 4.16 -4.48 9.99
C TRP A 47 3.49 -5.78 9.53
N TYR A 48 2.99 -5.72 8.30
CA TYR A 48 2.35 -6.82 7.60
C TYR A 48 2.99 -7.02 6.24
N MET A 49 3.25 -8.28 5.90
CA MET A 49 3.62 -8.72 4.57
C MET A 49 2.35 -9.08 3.79
N LEU A 50 2.20 -8.52 2.58
CA LEU A 50 1.13 -8.90 1.67
C LEU A 50 1.48 -10.22 0.96
N ASN A 51 0.49 -11.09 0.82
CA ASN A 51 0.62 -12.36 0.11
C ASN A 51 1.18 -12.16 -1.31
N PRO A 52 2.37 -12.71 -1.62
CA PRO A 52 3.00 -12.55 -2.93
C PRO A 52 2.14 -13.04 -4.09
N GLU A 53 1.24 -14.01 -3.87
CA GLU A 53 0.34 -14.51 -4.92
C GLU A 53 -0.70 -13.47 -5.38
N LYS A 54 -0.92 -12.41 -4.60
CA LYS A 54 -1.80 -11.31 -4.98
C LYS A 54 -1.09 -10.22 -5.78
N LEU A 55 0.24 -10.27 -5.84
CA LEU A 55 1.06 -9.26 -6.50
C LEU A 55 1.33 -9.62 -7.97
N ASN A 56 1.51 -8.60 -8.79
CA ASN A 56 1.91 -8.75 -10.18
C ASN A 56 3.39 -9.18 -10.25
N LYS A 57 3.66 -10.30 -10.91
CA LYS A 57 5.01 -10.87 -11.08
C LYS A 57 6.03 -9.90 -11.66
N ASN A 58 5.60 -8.89 -12.43
CA ASN A 58 6.49 -7.86 -12.96
C ASN A 58 7.10 -6.95 -11.88
N TYR A 59 6.52 -6.96 -10.67
CA TYR A 59 6.97 -6.19 -9.51
C TYR A 59 7.45 -7.07 -8.36
N ILE A 60 7.31 -8.39 -8.47
CA ILE A 60 7.91 -9.35 -7.56
C ILE A 60 9.33 -9.64 -8.08
N GLU A 61 10.29 -8.84 -7.63
CA GLU A 61 11.71 -9.22 -7.74
C GLU A 61 11.96 -10.40 -6.78
N GLU A 62 12.82 -11.36 -7.18
CA GLU A 62 13.19 -12.49 -6.31
C GLU A 62 13.70 -11.97 -4.95
N GLY A 63 13.07 -12.41 -3.85
CA GLY A 63 13.46 -12.07 -2.48
C GLY A 63 12.94 -10.74 -1.92
N SER A 64 12.04 -10.04 -2.62
CA SER A 64 11.45 -8.78 -2.12
C SER A 64 10.08 -8.99 -1.46
N TYR A 65 9.88 -8.36 -0.29
CA TYR A 65 8.62 -8.40 0.44
C TYR A 65 7.88 -7.07 0.29
N PHE A 66 6.62 -7.16 -0.12
CA PHE A 66 5.72 -6.01 -0.06
C PHE A 66 5.18 -5.92 1.37
N ILE A 67 5.67 -4.96 2.14
CA ILE A 67 5.26 -4.75 3.53
C ILE A 67 4.55 -3.42 3.71
N VAL A 68 3.58 -3.42 4.60
CA VAL A 68 2.79 -2.24 4.96
C VAL A 68 2.58 -2.18 6.47
N ASN A 69 2.50 -0.99 7.03
CA ASN A 69 2.11 -0.84 8.43
C ASN A 69 0.58 -0.96 8.60
N GLU A 70 0.10 -0.92 9.85
CA GLU A 70 -1.34 -1.01 10.15
C GLU A 70 -2.20 0.03 9.41
N ARG A 71 -1.71 1.27 9.31
CA ARG A 71 -2.43 2.35 8.64
C ARG A 71 -2.52 2.09 7.14
N GLU A 72 -1.42 1.73 6.51
CA GLU A 72 -1.34 1.41 5.09
C GLU A 72 -2.19 0.17 4.74
N LYS A 73 -2.18 -0.86 5.59
CA LYS A 73 -3.07 -2.02 5.46
C LYS A 73 -4.55 -1.60 5.45
N ALA A 74 -4.97 -0.77 6.41
CA ALA A 74 -6.36 -0.28 6.47
C ALA A 74 -6.74 0.52 5.22
N ILE A 75 -5.82 1.37 4.76
CA ILE A 75 -5.98 2.17 3.55
C ILE A 75 -6.15 1.30 2.29
N LEU A 76 -5.32 0.27 2.12
CA LEU A 76 -5.44 -0.65 0.99
C LEU A 76 -6.77 -1.40 1.00
N LEU A 77 -7.22 -1.85 2.18
CA LEU A 77 -8.51 -2.52 2.33
C LEU A 77 -9.70 -1.57 2.03
N ILE A 78 -9.60 -0.29 2.38
CA ILE A 78 -10.59 0.72 2.00
C ILE A 78 -10.62 0.91 0.49
N ALA A 79 -9.45 0.96 -0.17
CA ALA A 79 -9.37 1.08 -1.61
C ALA A 79 -10.00 -0.14 -2.32
N VAL A 80 -9.77 -1.36 -1.85
CA VAL A 80 -10.44 -2.58 -2.36
C VAL A 80 -11.96 -2.48 -2.21
N LYS A 81 -12.46 -2.05 -1.03
CA LYS A 81 -13.90 -1.83 -0.82
C LYS A 81 -14.47 -0.81 -1.78
N PHE A 82 -13.76 0.30 -2.00
CA PHE A 82 -14.18 1.33 -2.95
C PHE A 82 -14.23 0.79 -4.37
N ILE A 83 -13.23 0.01 -4.81
CA ILE A 83 -13.22 -0.62 -6.14
C ILE A 83 -14.44 -1.52 -6.31
N ASN A 84 -14.72 -2.38 -5.34
CA ASN A 84 -15.88 -3.27 -5.37
C ASN A 84 -17.21 -2.51 -5.40
N PHE A 85 -17.32 -1.41 -4.64
CA PHE A 85 -18.49 -0.54 -4.65
C PHE A 85 -18.66 0.19 -5.99
N ALA A 86 -17.60 0.83 -6.50
CA ALA A 86 -17.65 1.58 -7.74
C ALA A 86 -17.94 0.69 -8.96
N SER A 87 -17.50 -0.57 -8.92
CA SER A 87 -17.67 -1.55 -9.99
C SER A 87 -18.89 -2.47 -9.81
N GLU A 88 -19.83 -2.14 -8.91
CA GLU A 88 -21.02 -2.97 -8.64
C GLU A 88 -21.88 -3.23 -9.88
N ASN A 89 -21.83 -2.32 -10.86
CA ASN A 89 -22.58 -2.41 -12.11
C ASN A 89 -21.88 -3.25 -13.19
N LEU A 90 -20.66 -3.72 -12.94
CA LEU A 90 -19.97 -4.63 -13.86
C LEU A 90 -20.51 -6.06 -13.70
N PRO A 91 -20.38 -6.90 -14.76
CA PRO A 91 -20.68 -8.33 -14.66
C PRO A 91 -19.97 -8.99 -13.48
N THR A 92 -20.64 -9.92 -12.80
CA THR A 92 -20.12 -10.57 -11.58
C THR A 92 -18.84 -11.37 -11.82
N ASP A 93 -18.63 -11.85 -13.04
CA ASP A 93 -17.46 -12.57 -13.52
C ASP A 93 -16.28 -11.66 -13.92
N SER A 94 -16.48 -10.33 -13.89
CA SER A 94 -15.38 -9.36 -14.09
C SER A 94 -14.27 -9.61 -13.10
N SER A 95 -13.06 -9.77 -13.62
CA SER A 95 -11.83 -9.91 -12.85
C SER A 95 -11.58 -8.68 -11.98
N PHE A 96 -10.79 -8.86 -10.92
CA PHE A 96 -10.38 -7.75 -10.06
C PHE A 96 -9.64 -6.66 -10.85
N LEU A 97 -8.86 -7.02 -11.87
CA LEU A 97 -8.16 -6.07 -12.72
C LEU A 97 -9.12 -5.20 -13.54
N GLU A 98 -10.20 -5.78 -14.08
CA GLU A 98 -11.22 -5.03 -14.81
C GLU A 98 -11.97 -4.06 -13.89
N ARG A 99 -12.33 -4.51 -12.69
CA ARG A 99 -12.94 -3.65 -11.66
C ARG A 99 -12.03 -2.50 -11.25
N LEU A 100 -10.73 -2.79 -11.11
CA LEU A 100 -9.70 -1.81 -10.79
C LEU A 100 -9.51 -0.79 -11.91
N LEU A 101 -9.49 -1.23 -13.17
CA LEU A 101 -9.43 -0.36 -14.34
C LEU A 101 -10.66 0.55 -14.42
N TYR A 102 -11.85 -0.01 -14.22
CA TYR A 102 -13.10 0.76 -14.17
C TYR A 102 -13.05 1.84 -13.08
N ALA A 103 -12.69 1.45 -11.84
CA ALA A 103 -12.57 2.39 -10.73
C ALA A 103 -11.50 3.46 -11.01
N LYS A 104 -10.38 3.11 -11.65
CA LYS A 104 -9.34 4.06 -12.07
C LYS A 104 -9.86 5.09 -13.06
N HIS A 105 -10.70 4.71 -14.03
CA HIS A 105 -11.30 5.64 -14.98
C HIS A 105 -12.27 6.64 -14.32
N CYS A 106 -12.81 6.30 -13.15
CA CYS A 106 -13.64 7.21 -12.36
C CYS A 106 -12.83 8.24 -11.54
N ILE A 107 -11.50 8.15 -11.55
CA ILE A 107 -10.58 8.97 -10.75
C ILE A 107 -9.84 9.94 -11.68
N PRO A 108 -9.81 11.25 -11.39
CA PRO A 108 -9.09 12.24 -12.20
C PRO A 108 -7.60 11.90 -12.43
N ASP A 109 -7.06 12.21 -13.61
CA ASP A 109 -5.66 11.90 -13.99
C ASP A 109 -4.58 12.61 -13.15
N PHE A 110 -4.94 13.54 -12.26
CA PHE A 110 -4.01 14.41 -11.53
C PHE A 110 -3.22 13.71 -10.41
N PHE A 111 -3.44 12.42 -10.18
CA PHE A 111 -2.69 11.69 -9.16
C PHE A 111 -1.42 11.11 -9.77
N SER A 112 -0.32 11.85 -9.67
CA SER A 112 1.02 11.32 -9.89
C SER A 112 1.87 11.71 -8.70
N SER A 113 1.99 10.85 -7.68
CA SER A 113 3.05 11.01 -6.69
C SER A 113 4.22 10.10 -7.05
N THR A 114 5.35 10.73 -7.35
CA THR A 114 6.67 10.14 -7.30
C THR A 114 7.00 9.81 -5.84
N SER A 115 7.13 8.53 -5.50
CA SER A 115 7.84 8.13 -4.28
C SER A 115 9.09 7.38 -4.71
N GLU A 116 10.24 7.94 -4.34
CA GLU A 116 11.57 7.39 -4.62
C GLU A 116 11.80 6.07 -3.88
N LYS A 117 12.58 5.21 -4.54
CA LYS A 117 13.08 3.92 -4.03
C LYS A 117 14.06 4.16 -2.88
N ILE A 118 13.88 3.45 -1.78
CA ILE A 118 14.97 3.17 -0.83
C ILE A 118 15.35 1.69 -1.04
N GLU A 119 16.56 1.46 -1.54
CA GLU A 119 17.09 0.11 -1.76
C GLU A 119 17.95 -0.31 -0.56
N SER A 120 17.62 -1.43 0.07
CA SER A 120 18.52 -2.13 1.00
C SER A 120 18.85 -3.53 0.46
N ASN A 121 20.14 -3.86 0.49
CA ASN A 121 20.81 -4.94 -0.23
C ASN A 121 20.50 -6.36 0.30
N ASN A 122 19.27 -6.87 0.17
CA ASN A 122 18.94 -8.32 0.02
C ASN A 122 17.43 -8.60 0.19
N CYS A 123 16.64 -7.62 0.62
CA CYS A 123 15.19 -7.61 0.59
C CYS A 123 14.76 -6.16 0.32
N ARG A 124 14.03 -5.90 -0.77
CA ARG A 124 13.46 -4.56 -1.01
C ARG A 124 12.09 -4.47 -0.36
N ILE A 125 11.98 -3.57 0.60
CA ILE A 125 10.73 -3.17 1.25
C ILE A 125 10.08 -2.09 0.40
N ILE A 126 8.92 -2.39 -0.17
CA ILE A 126 8.12 -1.40 -0.88
C ILE A 126 7.13 -0.79 0.11
N GLN A 127 7.47 0.38 0.64
CA GLN A 127 6.55 1.20 1.44
C GLN A 127 5.67 2.07 0.55
N LEU A 128 4.41 2.25 0.93
CA LEU A 128 3.43 3.02 0.17
C LEU A 128 3.50 4.52 0.47
N TYR A 129 3.98 4.85 1.67
CA TYR A 129 4.29 6.20 2.10
C TYR A 129 5.62 6.23 2.86
N PRO A 130 6.62 7.02 2.41
CA PRO A 130 7.67 7.40 3.33
C PRO A 130 7.03 8.20 4.46
N TYR A 131 7.38 7.90 5.71
CA TYR A 131 6.99 8.72 6.85
C TYR A 131 7.39 10.17 6.55
N CYS A 132 6.40 11.06 6.40
CA CYS A 132 6.66 12.46 6.69
C CYS A 132 6.87 12.54 8.20
N ASN A 133 8.14 12.55 8.62
CA ASN A 133 8.49 13.21 9.87
C ASN A 133 7.96 14.63 9.73
N ASN A 134 6.84 14.95 10.37
CA ASN A 134 6.78 16.26 10.99
C ASN A 134 7.63 16.11 12.26
N PRO A 135 8.85 16.64 12.32
CA PRO A 135 9.28 17.20 13.57
C PRO A 135 8.33 18.39 13.80
N LEU A 136 7.21 18.17 14.48
CA LEU A 136 6.74 19.21 15.37
C LEU A 136 7.76 19.22 16.49
N ASP A 137 8.84 19.93 16.16
CA ASP A 137 9.94 20.25 17.02
C ASP A 137 9.40 20.96 18.24
N GLN A 138 10.02 20.60 19.34
CA GLN A 138 9.74 21.02 20.68
C GLN A 138 10.02 22.51 20.77
N SER A 139 9.00 23.34 20.88
CA SER A 139 9.13 24.52 21.74
C SER A 139 8.64 24.12 23.12
N ASP A 140 9.57 23.53 23.87
CA ASP A 140 9.67 23.67 25.31
C ASP A 140 9.54 25.18 25.62
N ASP A 141 8.33 25.66 25.91
CA ASP A 141 8.17 26.89 26.69
C ASP A 141 8.55 26.55 28.14
N LYS A 142 9.86 26.51 28.38
CA LYS A 142 10.46 26.62 29.70
C LYS A 142 10.89 28.07 29.92
N ASN A 143 10.21 28.68 30.88
CA ASN A 143 10.54 29.90 31.64
C ASN A 143 10.28 31.26 30.98
#